data_AF-A0A327HEY1-F1
#
_entry.id   AF-A0A327HEY1-F1
#
_cell.length_a   1.000
_cell.length_b   1.000
_cell.length_c   1.000
_cell.angle_alpha   90.00
_cell.angle_beta   90.00
_cell.angle_gamma   90.00
#
_symmetry.space_group_name_H-M   'P 1'
#
loop_
_entity.id
_entity.type
_entity.pdbx_description
1 polymer ?
#
loop_
_entity_poly.entity_id
_entity_poly.type
_entity_poly.pdbx_seq_one_letter_code
_entity_poly.pdbx_strand_id
1 'polypeptide(L)'
;KEAKAAEEKAAKEAKAAEEKAAKEAKAAASEKKKSAKSVKEVQKQEELKRVKERAKTIDFKVIGEATTTELKSEVKKGAKTLEVGNASEFDESGSAAITDSDGSSVISWTGKDGNVLTGVSGVTRVFGKASVVMVKDDLQVIKGIGPFIEEKLNALGITTYRQLANMNAKLETEVNEAIEFFPGRVKRDQWVAQAKILLGEDVKLDEKAIQQAEELERIAQKAEGIDFDILGVAKSSDRDDLQVIKGIGPFIAEKLYALGIYTFAQVSKMTPEIEEQVNVAIEFFPGRVKRDEWAKQAKELAKD
;
A
#
# COMPACT_ATOMS: atom_id res chain seq x y z
N LYS A 1 9.26 -37.83 -58.45
CA LYS A 1 8.34 -38.26 -57.37
C LYS A 1 9.04 -38.23 -56.00
N GLU A 2 10.32 -38.63 -55.93
CA GLU A 2 11.13 -38.65 -54.69
C GLU A 2 11.49 -37.27 -54.13
N ALA A 3 11.84 -36.29 -54.98
CA ALA A 3 12.17 -34.92 -54.52
C ALA A 3 11.02 -34.23 -53.77
N LYS A 4 9.77 -34.42 -54.24
CA LYS A 4 8.56 -33.83 -53.63
C LYS A 4 8.21 -34.49 -52.28
N ALA A 5 8.53 -35.77 -52.12
CA ALA A 5 8.33 -36.50 -50.86
C ALA A 5 9.40 -36.13 -49.81
N ALA A 6 10.63 -35.86 -50.24
CA ALA A 6 11.70 -35.37 -49.36
C ALA A 6 11.40 -33.96 -48.83
N GLU A 7 10.89 -33.07 -49.69
CA GLU A 7 10.53 -31.70 -49.32
C GLU A 7 9.33 -31.65 -48.37
N GLU A 8 8.30 -32.49 -48.58
CA GLU A 8 7.14 -32.57 -47.68
C GLU A 8 7.52 -33.17 -46.31
N LYS A 9 8.46 -34.12 -46.27
CA LYS A 9 8.99 -34.68 -45.02
C LYS A 9 9.81 -33.64 -44.25
N ALA A 10 10.69 -32.91 -44.93
CA ALA A 10 11.48 -31.83 -44.32
C ALA A 10 10.58 -30.70 -43.77
N ALA A 11 9.52 -30.33 -44.49
CA ALA A 11 8.55 -29.34 -44.02
C ALA A 11 7.76 -29.79 -42.78
N LYS A 12 7.39 -31.08 -42.70
CA LYS A 12 6.73 -31.65 -41.50
C LYS A 12 7.66 -31.73 -40.31
N GLU A 13 8.92 -32.10 -40.51
CA GLU A 13 9.93 -32.15 -39.46
C GLU A 13 10.28 -30.75 -38.93
N ALA A 14 10.41 -29.75 -39.81
CA ALA A 14 10.62 -28.36 -39.41
C ALA A 14 9.45 -27.80 -38.60
N LYS A 15 8.21 -28.06 -39.03
CA LYS A 15 7.01 -27.61 -38.31
C LYS A 15 6.85 -28.30 -36.95
N ALA A 16 7.21 -29.59 -36.84
CA ALA A 16 7.21 -30.31 -35.58
C ALA A 16 8.30 -29.79 -34.61
N ALA A 17 9.48 -29.42 -35.13
CA ALA A 17 10.56 -28.82 -34.34
C ALA A 17 10.17 -27.43 -33.81
N GLU A 18 9.53 -26.60 -34.64
CA GLU A 18 9.05 -25.27 -34.24
C GLU A 18 7.94 -25.36 -33.17
N GLU A 19 7.00 -26.29 -33.32
CA GLU A 19 5.92 -26.49 -32.35
C GLU A 19 6.44 -27.03 -31.00
N LYS A 20 7.48 -27.88 -31.04
CA LYS A 20 8.16 -28.38 -29.83
C LYS A 20 8.92 -27.25 -29.13
N ALA A 21 9.68 -26.44 -29.87
CA ALA A 21 10.40 -25.28 -29.33
C ALA A 21 9.45 -24.25 -28.70
N ALA A 22 8.29 -23.99 -29.33
CA ALA A 22 7.27 -23.10 -28.78
C ALA A 22 6.65 -23.63 -27.47
N LYS A 23 6.41 -24.95 -27.37
CA LYS A 23 5.90 -25.59 -26.14
C LYS A 23 6.94 -25.54 -25.00
N GLU A 24 8.21 -25.80 -25.31
CA GLU A 24 9.31 -25.74 -24.34
C GLU A 24 9.54 -24.31 -23.83
N ALA A 25 9.52 -23.31 -24.71
CA ALA A 25 9.61 -21.90 -24.33
C ALA A 25 8.44 -21.46 -23.43
N LYS A 26 7.23 -21.92 -23.72
CA LYS A 26 6.03 -21.61 -22.92
C LYS A 26 6.06 -22.29 -21.54
N ALA A 27 6.59 -23.52 -21.47
CA ALA A 27 6.80 -24.23 -20.20
C ALA A 27 7.86 -23.51 -19.34
N ALA A 28 9.01 -23.17 -19.91
CA ALA A 28 10.07 -22.43 -19.21
C ALA A 28 9.60 -21.04 -18.73
N ALA A 29 8.78 -20.33 -19.51
CA ALA A 29 8.17 -19.06 -19.09
C ALA A 29 7.17 -19.24 -17.93
N SER A 30 6.40 -20.33 -17.93
CA SER A 30 5.49 -20.68 -16.84
C SER A 30 6.23 -20.98 -15.53
N GLU A 31 7.32 -21.74 -15.61
CA GLU A 31 8.17 -22.07 -14.45
C GLU A 31 8.86 -20.83 -13.89
N LYS A 32 9.45 -19.97 -14.73
CA LYS A 32 10.02 -18.68 -14.31
C LYS A 32 8.98 -17.80 -13.62
N LYS A 33 7.74 -17.75 -14.14
CA LYS A 33 6.64 -16.96 -13.51
C LYS A 33 6.21 -17.54 -12.17
N LYS A 34 6.17 -18.87 -12.01
CA LYS A 34 5.89 -19.54 -10.72
C LYS A 34 6.99 -19.26 -9.70
N SER A 35 8.25 -19.40 -10.09
CA SER A 35 9.41 -19.10 -9.24
C SER A 35 9.44 -17.61 -8.81
N ALA A 36 9.18 -16.68 -9.73
CA ALA A 36 9.10 -15.27 -9.38
C ALA A 36 7.94 -14.95 -8.42
N LYS A 37 6.78 -15.62 -8.58
CA LYS A 37 5.65 -15.49 -7.64
C LYS A 37 6.00 -16.03 -6.25
N SER A 38 6.67 -17.18 -6.16
CA SER A 38 7.06 -17.72 -4.85
C SER A 38 8.08 -16.82 -4.14
N VAL A 39 9.02 -16.22 -4.87
CA VAL A 39 9.97 -15.24 -4.27
C VAL A 39 9.24 -14.02 -3.74
N LYS A 40 8.30 -13.44 -4.51
CA LYS A 40 7.50 -12.29 -4.06
C LYS A 40 6.66 -12.62 -2.82
N GLU A 41 6.10 -13.83 -2.76
CA GLU A 41 5.31 -14.28 -1.60
C GLU A 41 6.17 -14.42 -0.33
N VAL A 42 7.40 -14.94 -0.46
CA VAL A 42 8.34 -15.01 0.67
C VAL A 42 8.71 -13.61 1.16
N GLN A 43 9.06 -12.70 0.24
CA GLN A 43 9.37 -11.29 0.58
C GLN A 43 8.20 -10.60 1.29
N LYS A 44 6.98 -10.81 0.78
CA LYS A 44 5.74 -10.29 1.36
C LYS A 44 5.56 -10.79 2.81
N GLN A 45 5.76 -12.08 3.05
CA GLN A 45 5.65 -12.66 4.40
C GLN A 45 6.73 -12.16 5.36
N GLU A 46 7.96 -12.00 4.89
CA GLU A 46 9.04 -11.40 5.70
C GLU A 46 8.72 -9.95 6.07
N GLU A 47 8.17 -9.18 5.14
CA GLU A 47 7.74 -7.82 5.38
C GLU A 47 6.59 -7.77 6.41
N LEU A 48 5.57 -8.62 6.29
CA LEU A 48 4.50 -8.70 7.29
C LEU A 48 5.03 -9.09 8.68
N LYS A 49 6.03 -9.98 8.77
CA LYS A 49 6.67 -10.31 10.05
C LYS A 49 7.39 -9.10 10.64
N ARG A 50 8.16 -8.35 9.83
CA ARG A 50 8.82 -7.12 10.29
C ARG A 50 7.82 -6.06 10.73
N VAL A 51 6.75 -5.85 9.97
CA VAL A 51 5.68 -4.91 10.30
C VAL A 51 5.02 -5.33 11.61
N LYS A 52 4.70 -6.62 11.79
CA LYS A 52 4.15 -7.14 13.05
C LYS A 52 5.04 -6.83 14.26
N GLU A 53 6.36 -6.95 14.12
CA GLU A 53 7.30 -6.58 15.18
C GLU A 53 7.30 -5.08 15.51
N ARG A 54 6.84 -4.22 14.59
CA ARG A 54 6.66 -2.78 14.81
C ARG A 54 5.33 -2.43 15.47
N ALA A 55 4.41 -3.38 15.67
CA ALA A 55 3.18 -3.13 16.43
C ALA A 55 3.46 -2.52 17.83
N LYS A 56 4.59 -2.88 18.43
CA LYS A 56 5.06 -2.35 19.72
C LYS A 56 5.33 -0.85 19.74
N THR A 57 5.47 -0.20 18.58
CA THR A 57 5.68 1.25 18.49
C THR A 57 4.37 2.02 18.41
N ILE A 58 3.23 1.34 18.28
CA ILE A 58 1.91 1.95 18.14
C ILE A 58 1.24 2.02 19.52
N ASP A 59 0.70 3.19 19.87
CA ASP A 59 0.00 3.39 21.14
C ASP A 59 -1.47 2.95 21.06
N PHE A 60 -1.71 1.67 21.34
CA PHE A 60 -3.04 1.08 21.40
C PHE A 60 -3.93 1.64 22.53
N LYS A 61 -3.37 2.39 23.49
CA LYS A 61 -4.21 3.08 24.50
C LYS A 61 -4.96 4.25 23.89
N VAL A 62 -4.45 4.83 22.82
CA VAL A 62 -5.09 5.95 22.11
C VAL A 62 -6.07 5.44 21.08
N ILE A 63 -5.67 4.47 20.25
CA ILE A 63 -6.51 3.98 19.14
C ILE A 63 -7.52 2.91 19.56
N GLY A 64 -7.26 2.21 20.67
CA GLY A 64 -8.04 1.06 21.14
C GLY A 64 -7.60 -0.25 20.49
N GLU A 65 -8.01 -1.36 21.10
CA GLU A 65 -7.83 -2.71 20.56
C GLU A 65 -9.13 -3.20 19.92
N ALA A 66 -9.01 -4.08 18.94
CA ALA A 66 -10.18 -4.71 18.34
C ALA A 66 -10.84 -5.65 19.37
N THR A 67 -12.17 -5.51 19.54
CA THR A 67 -12.93 -6.39 20.42
C THR A 67 -12.78 -7.84 19.96
N THR A 68 -12.48 -8.72 20.91
CA THR A 68 -12.24 -10.14 20.69
C THR A 68 -13.06 -10.98 21.66
N THR A 69 -13.46 -12.16 21.21
CA THR A 69 -14.20 -13.15 22.01
C THR A 69 -13.93 -14.55 21.48
N GLU A 70 -14.38 -15.58 22.20
CA GLU A 70 -14.28 -16.98 21.76
C GLU A 70 -15.65 -17.49 21.31
N LEU A 71 -15.66 -18.52 20.47
CA LEU A 71 -16.89 -19.24 20.15
C LEU A 71 -17.40 -20.01 21.38
N LYS A 72 -18.72 -20.10 21.54
CA LYS A 72 -19.32 -20.96 22.58
C LYS A 72 -19.54 -22.40 22.12
N SER A 73 -19.65 -22.60 20.82
CA SER A 73 -19.92 -23.90 20.20
C SER A 73 -19.18 -24.05 18.88
N GLU A 74 -19.15 -25.29 18.37
CA GLU A 74 -18.65 -25.56 17.02
C GLU A 74 -19.56 -24.89 15.98
N VAL A 75 -18.95 -24.23 15.00
CA VAL A 75 -19.65 -23.54 13.92
C VAL A 75 -19.38 -24.28 12.62
N LYS A 76 -20.45 -24.70 11.95
CA LYS A 76 -20.37 -25.44 10.68
C LYS A 76 -20.21 -24.51 9.50
N LYS A 77 -19.64 -25.04 8.41
CA LYS A 77 -19.60 -24.35 7.11
C LYS A 77 -20.99 -23.86 6.70
N GLY A 78 -21.09 -22.59 6.31
CA GLY A 78 -22.33 -21.96 5.88
C GLY A 78 -23.31 -21.60 7.00
N ALA A 79 -22.89 -21.66 8.28
CA ALA A 79 -23.72 -21.25 9.40
C ALA A 79 -24.24 -19.81 9.22
N LYS A 80 -25.52 -19.62 9.59
CA LYS A 80 -26.23 -18.34 9.53
C LYS A 80 -26.32 -17.63 10.88
N THR A 81 -25.87 -18.30 11.92
CA THR A 81 -25.79 -17.77 13.28
C THR A 81 -24.48 -18.19 13.91
N LEU A 82 -24.03 -17.40 14.87
CA LEU A 82 -22.79 -17.61 15.60
C LEU A 82 -23.02 -17.26 17.07
N GLU A 83 -22.81 -18.19 17.98
CA GLU A 83 -22.86 -17.89 19.41
C GLU A 83 -21.44 -17.65 19.94
N VAL A 84 -21.23 -16.46 20.51
CA VAL A 84 -19.93 -16.04 21.05
C VAL A 84 -19.96 -15.93 22.58
N GLY A 85 -18.78 -15.86 23.19
CA GLY A 85 -18.60 -15.70 24.63
C GLY A 85 -19.26 -14.42 25.14
N ASN A 86 -18.86 -13.29 24.56
CA ASN A 86 -19.35 -11.95 24.86
C ASN A 86 -19.41 -11.10 23.59
N ALA A 87 -20.59 -10.58 23.26
CA ALA A 87 -20.82 -9.67 22.14
C ALA A 87 -21.24 -8.26 22.58
N SER A 88 -21.07 -7.88 23.85
CA SER A 88 -21.57 -6.61 24.38
C SER A 88 -21.02 -5.39 23.64
N GLU A 89 -19.77 -5.46 23.18
CA GLU A 89 -19.08 -4.39 22.43
C GLU A 89 -19.17 -4.57 20.91
N PHE A 90 -19.81 -5.64 20.42
CA PHE A 90 -20.03 -5.83 18.99
C PHE A 90 -21.20 -4.96 18.54
N ASP A 91 -21.04 -4.29 17.41
CA ASP A 91 -22.13 -3.55 16.77
C ASP A 91 -23.23 -4.51 16.26
N GLU A 92 -24.43 -3.97 16.02
CA GLU A 92 -25.60 -4.76 15.56
C GLU A 92 -25.34 -5.48 14.24
N SER A 93 -24.53 -4.88 13.37
CA SER A 93 -24.05 -5.48 12.13
C SER A 93 -22.57 -5.15 11.97
N GLY A 94 -21.81 -6.01 11.31
CA GLY A 94 -20.39 -5.79 11.10
C GLY A 94 -19.68 -6.98 10.51
N SER A 95 -18.35 -6.98 10.62
CA SER A 95 -17.49 -8.06 10.19
C SER A 95 -16.44 -8.42 11.24
N ALA A 96 -15.98 -9.68 11.16
CA ALA A 96 -15.01 -10.23 12.08
C ALA A 96 -14.16 -11.30 11.39
N ALA A 97 -12.99 -11.58 11.95
CA ALA A 97 -12.19 -12.74 11.60
C ALA A 97 -12.40 -13.85 12.65
N ILE A 98 -12.80 -15.04 12.20
CA ILE A 98 -12.76 -16.25 13.02
C ILE A 98 -11.43 -16.94 12.78
N THR A 99 -10.65 -17.18 13.83
CA THR A 99 -9.28 -17.71 13.72
C THR A 99 -9.07 -18.88 14.68
N ASP A 100 -8.44 -19.94 14.18
CA ASP A 100 -7.96 -21.09 14.94
C ASP A 100 -6.54 -21.49 14.46
N SER A 101 -6.06 -22.68 14.86
CA SER A 101 -4.75 -23.20 14.45
C SER A 101 -4.58 -23.42 12.95
N ASP A 102 -5.68 -23.66 12.23
CA ASP A 102 -5.68 -24.00 10.80
C ASP A 102 -5.81 -22.73 9.94
N GLY A 103 -6.05 -21.58 10.56
CA GLY A 103 -6.02 -20.27 9.92
C GLY A 103 -7.25 -19.42 10.24
N SER A 104 -7.51 -18.43 9.38
CA SER A 104 -8.55 -17.43 9.60
C SER A 104 -9.61 -17.43 8.48
N SER A 105 -10.83 -17.01 8.78
CA SER A 105 -11.86 -16.68 7.79
C SER A 105 -12.62 -15.44 8.21
N VAL A 106 -12.88 -14.56 7.23
CA VAL A 106 -13.69 -13.35 7.45
C VAL A 106 -15.17 -13.71 7.36
N ILE A 107 -15.92 -13.25 8.35
CA ILE A 107 -17.37 -13.33 8.42
C ILE A 107 -17.98 -11.94 8.47
N SER A 108 -19.26 -11.85 8.13
CA SER A 108 -20.10 -10.69 8.40
C SER A 108 -21.42 -11.10 9.03
N TRP A 109 -22.05 -10.20 9.77
CA TRP A 109 -23.38 -10.39 10.36
C TRP A 109 -24.25 -9.14 10.15
N THR A 110 -25.57 -9.33 10.18
CA THR A 110 -26.53 -8.25 9.90
C THR A 110 -27.45 -7.93 11.08
N GLY A 111 -27.31 -8.65 12.19
CA GLY A 111 -28.07 -8.41 13.41
C GLY A 111 -27.46 -9.15 14.60
N LYS A 112 -27.78 -8.72 15.81
CA LYS A 112 -27.37 -9.40 17.05
C LYS A 112 -28.55 -9.61 17.99
N ASP A 113 -28.58 -10.76 18.66
CA ASP A 113 -29.49 -11.03 19.77
C ASP A 113 -28.67 -11.50 20.99
N GLY A 114 -28.38 -10.57 21.89
CA GLY A 114 -27.46 -10.80 23.01
C GLY A 114 -26.07 -11.20 22.53
N ASN A 115 -25.69 -12.47 22.78
CA ASN A 115 -24.40 -13.05 22.36
C ASN A 115 -24.49 -13.90 21.09
N VAL A 116 -25.63 -13.83 20.38
CA VAL A 116 -25.84 -14.55 19.12
C VAL A 116 -25.78 -13.55 17.96
N LEU A 117 -24.79 -13.70 17.10
CA LEU A 117 -24.75 -12.99 15.82
C LEU A 117 -25.69 -13.70 14.83
N THR A 118 -26.46 -12.92 14.08
CA THR A 118 -27.48 -13.40 13.14
C THR A 118 -27.24 -12.87 11.74
N GLY A 119 -27.78 -13.57 10.74
CA GLY A 119 -27.52 -13.26 9.33
C GLY A 119 -26.06 -13.48 8.94
N VAL A 120 -25.38 -14.38 9.64
CA VAL A 120 -23.95 -14.64 9.47
C VAL A 120 -23.66 -15.16 8.05
N SER A 121 -22.60 -14.64 7.46
CA SER A 121 -22.08 -15.05 6.16
C SER A 121 -20.55 -15.17 6.21
N GLY A 122 -19.93 -15.82 5.22
CA GLY A 122 -18.47 -15.95 5.14
C GLY A 122 -17.87 -17.16 5.90
N VAL A 123 -18.69 -17.97 6.57
CA VAL A 123 -18.20 -19.20 7.22
C VAL A 123 -17.89 -20.28 6.18
N THR A 124 -16.62 -20.38 5.77
CA THR A 124 -16.17 -21.24 4.67
C THR A 124 -15.82 -22.67 5.08
N ARG A 125 -15.59 -22.90 6.38
CA ARG A 125 -15.21 -24.20 6.97
C ARG A 125 -15.77 -24.36 8.39
N VAL A 126 -15.48 -25.50 9.00
CA VAL A 126 -15.82 -25.77 10.40
C VAL A 126 -14.83 -25.07 11.31
N PHE A 127 -15.33 -24.44 12.37
CA PHE A 127 -14.55 -23.81 13.44
C PHE A 127 -14.92 -24.43 14.78
N GLY A 128 -13.90 -24.81 15.56
CA GLY A 128 -14.09 -25.37 16.90
C GLY A 128 -14.42 -24.30 17.94
N LYS A 129 -14.89 -24.71 19.11
CA LYS A 129 -15.22 -23.82 20.23
C LYS A 129 -14.05 -22.90 20.65
N ALA A 130 -12.80 -23.37 20.59
CA ALA A 130 -11.63 -22.59 20.96
C ALA A 130 -11.24 -21.51 19.91
N SER A 131 -12.01 -21.35 18.83
CA SER A 131 -11.71 -20.33 17.83
C SER A 131 -12.01 -18.93 18.37
N VAL A 132 -11.14 -17.99 18.03
CA VAL A 132 -11.25 -16.58 18.41
C VAL A 132 -12.00 -15.82 17.32
N VAL A 133 -12.95 -14.98 17.72
CA VAL A 133 -13.68 -14.06 16.87
C VAL A 133 -13.23 -12.64 17.21
N MET A 134 -12.56 -11.98 16.26
CA MET A 134 -12.04 -10.63 16.41
C MET A 134 -12.75 -9.69 15.44
N VAL A 135 -13.33 -8.60 15.93
CA VAL A 135 -13.97 -7.58 15.08
C VAL A 135 -12.95 -7.00 14.10
N LYS A 136 -13.39 -6.86 12.84
CA LYS A 136 -12.53 -6.44 11.74
C LYS A 136 -13.39 -5.81 10.65
N ASP A 137 -12.98 -4.64 10.18
CA ASP A 137 -13.60 -3.94 9.05
C ASP A 137 -12.83 -4.19 7.74
N ASP A 138 -13.47 -3.91 6.61
CA ASP A 138 -12.82 -3.89 5.29
C ASP A 138 -12.08 -2.56 5.10
N LEU A 139 -10.81 -2.51 5.49
CA LEU A 139 -10.04 -1.26 5.44
C LEU A 139 -9.81 -0.77 4.01
N GLN A 140 -9.99 -1.62 2.99
CA GLN A 140 -9.80 -1.24 1.58
C GLN A 140 -10.87 -0.26 1.07
N VAL A 141 -11.97 -0.08 1.81
CA VAL A 141 -12.97 0.95 1.53
C VAL A 141 -12.36 2.36 1.66
N ILE A 142 -11.31 2.52 2.48
CA ILE A 142 -10.58 3.78 2.63
C ILE A 142 -9.60 3.94 1.48
N LYS A 143 -9.75 5.03 0.72
CA LYS A 143 -8.85 5.37 -0.38
C LYS A 143 -7.41 5.51 0.12
N GLY A 144 -6.50 4.82 -0.57
CA GLY A 144 -5.08 4.72 -0.21
C GLY A 144 -4.72 3.44 0.53
N ILE A 145 -5.70 2.68 1.03
CA ILE A 145 -5.49 1.35 1.62
C ILE A 145 -5.75 0.29 0.55
N GLY A 146 -4.68 -0.23 -0.06
CA GLY A 146 -4.76 -1.41 -0.93
C GLY A 146 -4.67 -2.73 -0.15
N PRO A 147 -4.88 -3.90 -0.80
CA PRO A 147 -4.89 -5.20 -0.13
C PRO A 147 -3.65 -5.47 0.74
N PHE A 148 -2.46 -5.14 0.23
CA PHE A 148 -1.23 -5.37 1.00
C PHE A 148 -1.04 -4.36 2.14
N ILE A 149 -1.52 -3.14 1.99
CA ILE A 149 -1.50 -2.13 3.06
C ILE A 149 -2.46 -2.54 4.18
N GLU A 150 -3.65 -3.05 3.84
CA GLU A 150 -4.56 -3.63 4.83
C GLU A 150 -3.90 -4.83 5.54
N GLU A 151 -3.25 -5.75 4.83
CA GLU A 151 -2.52 -6.86 5.47
C GLU A 151 -1.46 -6.38 6.47
N LYS A 152 -0.74 -5.29 6.14
CA LYS A 152 0.24 -4.68 7.05
C LYS A 152 -0.41 -4.02 8.26
N LEU A 153 -1.52 -3.29 8.10
CA LEU A 153 -2.29 -2.73 9.21
C LEU A 153 -2.80 -3.84 10.13
N ASN A 154 -3.31 -4.92 9.56
CA ASN A 154 -3.74 -6.09 10.31
C ASN A 154 -2.58 -6.76 11.06
N ALA A 155 -1.39 -6.82 10.45
CA ALA A 155 -0.18 -7.30 11.11
C ALA A 155 0.23 -6.40 12.29
N LEU A 156 -0.05 -5.09 12.23
CA LEU A 156 0.11 -4.18 13.38
C LEU A 156 -0.96 -4.38 14.46
N GLY A 157 -2.09 -5.01 14.16
CA GLY A 157 -3.26 -5.09 15.05
C GLY A 157 -4.30 -3.98 14.83
N ILE A 158 -4.16 -3.20 13.75
CA ILE A 158 -5.14 -2.21 13.31
C ILE A 158 -6.06 -2.89 12.31
N THR A 159 -7.28 -3.21 12.75
CA THR A 159 -8.24 -4.01 11.99
C THR A 159 -9.60 -3.33 11.83
N THR A 160 -9.83 -2.17 12.44
CA THR A 160 -11.15 -1.49 12.44
C THR A 160 -11.06 -0.03 12.02
N TYR A 161 -12.16 0.51 11.48
CA TYR A 161 -12.29 1.94 11.20
C TYR A 161 -12.15 2.77 12.47
N ARG A 162 -12.63 2.28 13.62
CA ARG A 162 -12.53 2.98 14.91
C ARG A 162 -11.08 3.24 15.31
N GLN A 163 -10.20 2.26 15.15
CA GLN A 163 -8.78 2.46 15.42
C GLN A 163 -8.15 3.52 14.51
N LEU A 164 -8.48 3.51 13.22
CA LEU A 164 -8.01 4.53 12.27
C LEU A 164 -8.56 5.92 12.60
N ALA A 165 -9.85 6.01 12.92
CA ALA A 165 -10.53 7.26 13.29
C ALA A 165 -9.97 7.89 14.58
N ASN A 166 -9.44 7.07 15.49
CA ASN A 166 -8.87 7.51 16.76
C ASN A 166 -7.39 7.95 16.65
N MET A 167 -6.73 7.76 15.50
CA MET A 167 -5.34 8.19 15.34
C MET A 167 -5.23 9.71 15.46
N ASN A 168 -4.22 10.17 16.21
CA ASN A 168 -3.77 11.55 16.19
C ASN A 168 -2.61 11.73 15.20
N ALA A 169 -2.19 12.97 14.95
CA ALA A 169 -1.14 13.27 13.96
C ALA A 169 0.20 12.53 14.19
N LYS A 170 0.55 12.25 15.45
CA LYS A 170 1.74 11.47 15.81
C LYS A 170 1.56 10.02 15.37
N LEU A 171 0.42 9.42 15.72
CA LEU A 171 0.08 8.05 15.33
C LEU A 171 -0.08 7.88 13.82
N GLU A 172 -0.62 8.86 13.10
CA GLU A 172 -0.65 8.81 11.63
C GLU A 172 0.77 8.67 11.05
N THR A 173 1.75 9.35 11.65
CA THR A 173 3.16 9.26 11.25
C THR A 173 3.78 7.92 11.64
N GLU A 174 3.61 7.50 12.90
CA GLU A 174 4.12 6.24 13.42
C GLU A 174 3.55 5.03 12.67
N VAL A 175 2.25 5.04 12.36
CA VAL A 175 1.61 4.00 11.56
C VAL A 175 2.18 4.01 10.14
N ASN A 176 2.29 5.17 9.48
CA ASN A 176 2.85 5.28 8.14
C ASN A 176 4.26 4.67 8.03
N GLU A 177 5.12 4.94 9.03
CA GLU A 177 6.47 4.38 9.12
C GLU A 177 6.45 2.89 9.46
N ALA A 178 5.59 2.46 10.39
CA ALA A 178 5.49 1.08 10.82
C ALA A 178 5.04 0.14 9.68
N ILE A 179 4.17 0.59 8.79
CA ILE A 179 3.75 -0.17 7.60
C ILE A 179 4.72 -0.03 6.41
N GLU A 180 5.88 0.63 6.56
CA GLU A 180 6.85 0.82 5.48
C GLU A 180 6.19 1.43 4.21
N PHE A 181 5.26 2.37 4.38
CA PHE A 181 4.56 3.02 3.27
C PHE A 181 5.26 4.32 2.86
N PHE A 182 4.90 4.87 1.69
CA PHE A 182 5.50 6.12 1.25
C PHE A 182 5.30 7.20 2.32
N PRO A 183 6.33 8.01 2.65
CA PRO A 183 6.27 8.96 3.75
C PRO A 183 5.04 9.89 3.67
N GLY A 184 4.30 9.96 4.77
CA GLY A 184 3.17 10.89 4.94
C GLY A 184 1.85 10.48 4.29
N ARG A 185 1.77 9.33 3.60
CA ARG A 185 0.56 8.88 2.90
C ARG A 185 -0.67 8.74 3.78
N VAL A 186 -0.54 8.21 4.99
CA VAL A 186 -1.69 8.04 5.91
C VAL A 186 -2.45 9.36 6.10
N LYS A 187 -1.70 10.44 6.35
CA LYS A 187 -2.25 11.79 6.53
C LYS A 187 -2.69 12.42 5.21
N ARG A 188 -1.87 12.28 4.18
CA ARG A 188 -2.09 12.87 2.85
C ARG A 188 -3.35 12.32 2.18
N ASP A 189 -3.58 11.03 2.34
CA ASP A 189 -4.76 10.33 1.86
C ASP A 189 -5.93 10.42 2.87
N GLN A 190 -5.75 11.11 4.00
CA GLN A 190 -6.79 11.42 5.00
C GLN A 190 -7.50 10.19 5.58
N TRP A 191 -6.76 9.13 5.90
CA TRP A 191 -7.35 7.88 6.39
C TRP A 191 -8.21 8.07 7.64
N VAL A 192 -7.79 8.94 8.56
CA VAL A 192 -8.55 9.26 9.79
C VAL A 192 -9.92 9.86 9.45
N ALA A 193 -9.97 10.84 8.54
CA ALA A 193 -11.21 11.50 8.16
C ALA A 193 -12.15 10.54 7.42
N GLN A 194 -11.61 9.72 6.50
CA GLN A 194 -12.39 8.70 5.81
C GLN A 194 -12.97 7.66 6.78
N ALA A 195 -12.18 7.20 7.76
CA ALA A 195 -12.64 6.25 8.77
C ALA A 195 -13.77 6.84 9.65
N LYS A 196 -13.66 8.12 10.04
CA LYS A 196 -14.73 8.83 10.76
C LYS A 196 -16.04 8.90 9.98
N ILE A 197 -15.95 9.19 8.68
CA ILE A 197 -17.12 9.20 7.78
C ILE A 197 -17.76 7.80 7.72
N LEU A 198 -16.97 6.74 7.64
CA LEU A 198 -17.47 5.35 7.65
C LEU A 198 -18.15 4.97 8.98
N LEU A 199 -17.78 5.63 10.08
CA LEU A 199 -18.44 5.51 11.39
C LEU A 199 -19.65 6.44 11.54
N GLY A 200 -20.03 7.16 10.48
CA GLY A 200 -21.19 8.06 10.47
C GLY A 200 -20.96 9.43 11.09
N GLU A 201 -19.70 9.82 11.34
CA GLU A 201 -19.38 11.18 11.79
C GLU A 201 -19.50 12.19 10.64
N ASP A 202 -20.02 13.38 10.92
CA ASP A 202 -20.10 14.50 9.96
C ASP A 202 -18.75 15.22 9.85
N VAL A 203 -17.80 14.56 9.18
CA VAL A 203 -16.47 15.09 8.86
C VAL A 203 -16.38 15.31 7.35
N LYS A 204 -15.84 16.46 6.94
CA LYS A 204 -15.58 16.74 5.53
C LYS A 204 -14.13 16.43 5.19
N LEU A 205 -13.93 15.77 4.06
CA LEU A 205 -12.61 15.62 3.47
C LEU A 205 -12.12 16.97 2.96
N ASP A 206 -10.82 17.21 3.08
CA ASP A 206 -10.19 18.35 2.43
C ASP A 206 -9.88 17.95 0.99
N GLU A 207 -10.85 18.19 0.11
CA GLU A 207 -10.75 17.85 -1.32
C GLU A 207 -9.51 18.47 -1.97
N LYS A 208 -9.07 19.66 -1.53
CA LYS A 208 -7.87 20.29 -2.07
C LYS A 208 -6.63 19.53 -1.64
N ALA A 209 -6.54 19.14 -0.37
CA ALA A 209 -5.44 18.32 0.12
C ALA A 209 -5.39 16.97 -0.60
N ILE A 210 -6.54 16.35 -0.89
CA ILE A 210 -6.61 15.10 -1.66
C ILE A 210 -6.14 15.30 -3.10
N GLN A 211 -6.58 16.36 -3.79
CA GLN A 211 -6.12 16.64 -5.15
C GLN A 211 -4.61 16.90 -5.19
N GLN A 212 -4.11 17.65 -4.21
CA GLN A 212 -2.68 17.89 -4.04
C GLN A 212 -1.92 16.58 -3.77
N ALA A 213 -2.50 15.67 -2.97
CA ALA A 213 -1.95 14.35 -2.69
C ALA A 213 -1.77 13.50 -3.95
N GLU A 214 -2.82 13.41 -4.76
CA GLU A 214 -2.84 12.65 -6.01
C GLU A 214 -1.87 13.24 -7.03
N GLU A 215 -1.79 14.57 -7.09
CA GLU A 215 -0.79 15.25 -7.90
C GLU A 215 0.61 14.84 -7.45
N LEU A 216 0.96 14.98 -6.17
CA LEU A 216 2.28 14.59 -5.67
C LEU A 216 2.61 13.10 -5.90
N GLU A 217 1.62 12.20 -5.84
CA GLU A 217 1.82 10.79 -6.18
C GLU A 217 2.14 10.57 -7.66
N ARG A 218 1.40 11.25 -8.55
CA ARG A 218 1.69 11.23 -9.99
C ARG A 218 3.07 11.80 -10.28
N ILE A 219 3.47 12.87 -9.58
CA ILE A 219 4.80 13.44 -9.70
C ILE A 219 5.86 12.44 -9.18
N ALA A 220 5.64 11.79 -8.03
CA ALA A 220 6.58 10.80 -7.50
C ALA A 220 6.85 9.64 -8.49
N GLN A 221 5.84 9.17 -9.21
CA GLN A 221 6.01 8.15 -10.26
C GLN A 221 6.91 8.61 -11.41
N LYS A 222 7.01 9.92 -11.66
CA LYS A 222 7.88 10.48 -12.71
C LYS A 222 9.35 10.55 -12.29
N ALA A 223 9.67 10.24 -11.03
CA ALA A 223 11.06 10.15 -10.57
C ALA A 223 11.88 9.12 -11.37
N GLU A 224 11.25 8.09 -11.93
CA GLU A 224 11.90 7.08 -12.79
C GLU A 224 12.58 7.69 -14.03
N GLY A 225 12.15 8.87 -14.47
CA GLY A 225 12.73 9.58 -15.62
C GLY A 225 13.88 10.51 -15.29
N ILE A 226 14.33 10.57 -14.03
CA ILE A 226 15.36 11.50 -13.55
C ILE A 226 16.65 10.73 -13.27
N ASP A 227 17.77 11.27 -13.74
CA ASP A 227 19.10 10.68 -13.53
C ASP A 227 19.63 10.97 -12.11
N PHE A 228 19.33 10.06 -11.18
CA PHE A 228 19.83 10.10 -9.81
C PHE A 228 21.30 9.64 -9.66
N ASP A 229 21.91 9.06 -10.69
CA ASP A 229 23.35 8.78 -10.67
C ASP A 229 24.16 10.09 -10.71
N ILE A 230 23.61 11.11 -11.40
CA ILE A 230 24.18 12.46 -11.44
C ILE A 230 23.76 13.27 -10.20
N LEU A 231 22.47 13.31 -9.87
CA LEU A 231 21.97 14.13 -8.74
C LEU A 231 22.44 13.60 -7.38
N GLY A 232 22.62 12.28 -7.27
CA GLY A 232 22.78 11.59 -6.00
C GLY A 232 21.44 11.40 -5.27
N VAL A 233 21.46 10.56 -4.25
CA VAL A 233 20.29 10.22 -3.43
C VAL A 233 20.44 10.79 -2.03
N ALA A 234 19.36 11.34 -1.49
CA ALA A 234 19.27 11.83 -0.11
C ALA A 234 18.05 11.22 0.58
N LYS A 235 18.02 11.23 1.91
CA LYS A 235 16.83 10.83 2.67
C LYS A 235 15.94 12.04 2.89
N SER A 236 14.65 11.80 3.10
CA SER A 236 13.70 12.85 3.47
C SER A 236 14.05 13.54 4.79
N SER A 237 14.82 12.88 5.67
CA SER A 237 15.34 13.45 6.92
C SER A 237 16.39 14.53 6.69
N ASP A 238 17.05 14.51 5.54
CA ASP A 238 18.18 15.38 5.21
C ASP A 238 17.70 16.58 4.39
N ARG A 239 16.39 16.85 4.38
CA ARG A 239 15.73 17.80 3.50
C ARG A 239 16.11 19.24 3.84
N ASP A 240 16.65 19.93 2.85
CA ASP A 240 16.88 21.38 2.88
C ASP A 240 15.58 22.15 2.61
N ASP A 241 15.54 23.44 2.99
CA ASP A 241 14.45 24.32 2.57
C ASP A 241 14.67 24.84 1.15
N LEU A 242 14.26 24.04 0.16
CA LEU A 242 14.40 24.40 -1.26
C LEU A 242 13.68 25.71 -1.63
N GLN A 243 12.76 26.22 -0.81
CA GLN A 243 12.05 27.47 -1.06
C GLN A 243 12.97 28.70 -0.98
N VAL A 244 14.16 28.55 -0.40
CA VAL A 244 15.20 29.59 -0.42
C VAL A 244 15.68 29.87 -1.85
N ILE A 245 15.57 28.90 -2.76
CA ILE A 245 15.90 29.08 -4.18
C ILE A 245 14.79 29.87 -4.86
N LYS A 246 15.15 31.02 -5.44
CA LYS A 246 14.19 31.87 -6.15
C LYS A 246 13.56 31.10 -7.31
N GLY A 247 12.22 31.08 -7.32
CA GLY A 247 11.42 30.35 -8.31
C GLY A 247 10.84 29.03 -7.78
N ILE A 248 11.30 28.55 -6.63
CA ILE A 248 10.75 27.39 -5.92
C ILE A 248 9.78 27.90 -4.84
N GLY A 249 8.47 27.88 -5.15
CA GLY A 249 7.42 28.10 -4.15
C GLY A 249 7.14 26.83 -3.32
N PRO A 250 6.30 26.93 -2.26
CA PRO A 250 5.99 25.80 -1.38
C PRO A 250 5.58 24.53 -2.13
N PHE A 251 4.68 24.67 -3.11
CA PHE A 251 4.17 23.53 -3.88
C PHE A 251 5.20 22.94 -4.85
N ILE A 252 6.08 23.78 -5.41
CA ILE A 252 7.16 23.31 -6.27
C ILE A 252 8.19 22.54 -5.43
N ALA A 253 8.49 23.02 -4.22
CA ALA A 253 9.33 22.30 -3.29
C ALA A 253 8.74 20.92 -2.99
N GLU A 254 7.44 20.82 -2.65
CA GLU A 254 6.75 19.54 -2.44
C GLU A 254 6.88 18.57 -3.62
N LYS A 255 6.73 19.05 -4.85
CA LYS A 255 6.93 18.24 -6.05
C LYS A 255 8.36 17.72 -6.18
N LEU A 256 9.37 18.53 -5.86
CA LEU A 256 10.77 18.09 -5.85
C LEU A 256 11.02 17.03 -4.78
N TYR A 257 10.45 17.19 -3.58
CA TYR A 257 10.54 16.18 -2.53
C TYR A 257 9.81 14.89 -2.91
N ALA A 258 8.68 14.98 -3.61
CA ALA A 258 7.98 13.83 -4.15
C ALA A 258 8.82 13.08 -5.20
N LEU A 259 9.64 13.79 -5.98
CA LEU A 259 10.61 13.18 -6.90
C LEU A 259 11.81 12.53 -6.20
N GLY A 260 12.05 12.80 -4.91
CA GLY A 260 13.26 12.36 -4.21
C GLY A 260 14.42 13.37 -4.23
N ILE A 261 14.14 14.62 -4.62
CA ILE A 261 15.09 15.72 -4.61
C ILE A 261 14.87 16.51 -3.32
N TYR A 262 15.71 16.25 -2.31
CA TYR A 262 15.56 16.79 -0.96
C TYR A 262 16.54 17.91 -0.62
N THR A 263 17.68 17.99 -1.31
CA THR A 263 18.81 18.82 -0.87
C THR A 263 19.25 19.85 -1.91
N PHE A 264 19.84 20.96 -1.45
CA PHE A 264 20.57 21.90 -2.30
C PHE A 264 21.69 21.19 -3.05
N ALA A 265 22.37 20.22 -2.43
CA ALA A 265 23.42 19.43 -3.06
C ALA A 265 22.90 18.70 -4.31
N GLN A 266 21.73 18.08 -4.27
CA GLN A 266 21.11 17.47 -5.46
C GLN A 266 20.79 18.53 -6.51
N VAL A 267 20.09 19.61 -6.15
CA VAL A 267 19.70 20.67 -7.10
C VAL A 267 20.93 21.32 -7.77
N SER A 268 22.03 21.49 -7.03
CA SER A 268 23.28 22.06 -7.51
C SER A 268 23.95 21.25 -8.64
N LYS A 269 23.63 19.96 -8.76
CA LYS A 269 24.21 19.04 -9.74
C LYS A 269 23.37 18.90 -11.00
N MET A 270 22.22 19.57 -11.10
CA MET A 270 21.39 19.51 -12.30
C MET A 270 22.19 20.01 -13.52
N THR A 271 22.34 19.15 -14.52
CA THR A 271 22.82 19.52 -15.85
C THR A 271 21.66 20.14 -16.66
N PRO A 272 21.90 20.82 -17.79
CA PRO A 272 20.82 21.35 -18.62
C PRO A 272 19.76 20.31 -19.01
N GLU A 273 20.18 19.05 -19.19
CA GLU A 273 19.29 17.93 -19.50
C GLU A 273 18.43 17.57 -18.28
N ILE A 274 19.01 17.50 -17.09
CA ILE A 274 18.27 17.18 -15.86
C ILE A 274 17.35 18.34 -15.47
N GLU A 275 17.75 19.59 -15.68
CA GLU A 275 16.87 20.75 -15.47
C GLU A 275 15.59 20.63 -16.29
N GLU A 276 15.68 20.16 -17.54
CA GLU A 276 14.52 19.92 -18.40
C GLU A 276 13.70 18.70 -17.93
N GLN A 277 14.35 17.59 -17.60
CA GLN A 277 13.69 16.40 -17.05
C GLN A 277 12.88 16.76 -15.80
N VAL A 278 13.49 17.49 -14.86
CA VAL A 278 12.85 17.94 -13.63
C VAL A 278 11.70 18.89 -13.95
N ASN A 279 11.90 19.88 -14.83
CA ASN A 279 10.85 20.83 -15.22
C ASN A 279 9.59 20.13 -15.76
N VAL A 280 9.78 19.12 -16.63
CA VAL A 280 8.69 18.29 -17.16
C VAL A 280 8.08 17.39 -16.07
N ALA A 281 8.93 16.78 -15.24
CA ALA A 281 8.49 15.85 -14.21
C ALA A 281 7.57 16.53 -13.17
N ILE A 282 7.93 17.73 -12.72
CA ILE A 282 7.12 18.53 -11.78
C ILE A 282 5.94 19.26 -12.43
N GLU A 283 5.72 19.09 -13.74
CA GLU A 283 4.66 19.75 -14.51
C GLU A 283 4.69 21.29 -14.37
N PHE A 284 5.89 21.87 -14.38
CA PHE A 284 6.07 23.32 -14.28
C PHE A 284 6.07 24.00 -15.65
N PHE A 285 5.93 25.32 -15.69
CA PHE A 285 5.98 26.05 -16.96
C PHE A 285 7.30 25.75 -17.68
N PRO A 286 7.30 25.49 -19.00
CA PRO A 286 8.48 25.09 -19.73
C PRO A 286 9.69 26.01 -19.50
N GLY A 287 10.86 25.41 -19.25
CA GLY A 287 12.14 26.11 -19.11
C GLY A 287 12.34 26.94 -17.83
N ARG A 288 11.43 26.89 -16.87
CA ARG A 288 11.51 27.70 -15.64
C ARG A 288 12.69 27.33 -14.75
N VAL A 289 12.96 26.04 -14.57
CA VAL A 289 14.07 25.55 -13.73
C VAL A 289 15.40 26.21 -14.15
N LYS A 290 15.69 26.17 -15.46
CA LYS A 290 16.88 26.77 -16.06
C LYS A 290 16.86 28.30 -16.04
N ARG A 291 15.74 28.91 -16.43
CA ARG A 291 15.59 30.38 -16.50
C ARG A 291 15.76 31.04 -15.14
N ASP A 292 15.22 30.40 -14.10
CA ASP A 292 15.32 30.88 -12.74
C ASP A 292 16.66 30.46 -12.08
N GLU A 293 17.60 29.88 -12.84
CA GLU A 293 18.97 29.52 -12.41
C GLU A 293 19.04 28.64 -11.14
N TRP A 294 18.14 27.66 -10.98
CA TRP A 294 18.05 26.86 -9.76
C TRP A 294 19.36 26.16 -9.40
N ALA A 295 20.01 25.51 -10.37
CA ALA A 295 21.28 24.80 -10.14
C ALA A 295 22.39 25.73 -9.64
N LYS A 296 22.45 26.96 -10.17
CA LYS A 296 23.45 27.96 -9.77
C LYS A 296 23.19 28.50 -8.36
N GLN A 297 21.93 28.80 -8.04
CA GLN A 297 21.56 29.23 -6.68
C GLN A 297 21.86 28.13 -5.65
N ALA A 298 21.49 26.89 -5.96
CA ALA A 298 21.74 25.74 -5.10
C ALA A 298 23.25 25.46 -4.90
N LYS A 299 24.10 25.74 -5.90
CA LYS A 299 25.57 25.63 -5.75
C LYS A 299 26.13 26.59 -4.70
N GLU A 300 25.54 27.77 -4.54
CA GLU A 300 25.96 28.69 -3.48
C GLU A 300 25.46 28.22 -2.11
N LEU A 301 24.21 27.75 -2.05
CA LEU A 301 23.61 27.25 -0.80
C LEU A 301 24.22 25.93 -0.31
N ALA A 302 24.75 25.08 -1.20
CA ALA A 302 25.34 23.80 -0.85
C ALA A 302 26.80 23.90 -0.32
N LYS A 303 27.39 25.10 -0.30
CA LYS A 303 28.73 25.36 0.23
C LYS A 303 28.73 25.75 1.72
N ASP A 304 27.57 26.18 2.21
CA ASP A 304 27.31 26.53 3.62
C ASP A 304 26.86 25.29 4.40
#